data_AF-A0A961HTY3-F1
#
_entry.id   AF-A0A961HTY3-F1
#
_cell.length_a   1.000
_cell.length_b   1.000
_cell.length_c   1.000
_cell.angle_alpha   90.00
_cell.angle_beta   90.00
_cell.angle_gamma   90.00
#
_symmetry.space_group_name_H-M   'P 1'
#
loop_
_entity.id
_entity.type
_entity.pdbx_description
1 polymer ?
#
loop_
_entity_poly.entity_id
_entity_poly.type
_entity_poly.pdbx_seq_one_letter_code
_entity_poly.pdbx_strand_id
1 'polypeptide(L)'
;MIRHVDQFCAGFATGDAISNEALILQDFLQRFGIASTIYSQHFNENDAHLVRHYKEYRDDRNSILIYHHSFYSDFLKQLKYLRSRRILVFHNMTPPEYVQPYNREIAEQLRYTRDLLSLMNDDFDALVADSHYNAHDLEELGFRNIDVMPVAINYSNWSNGQPDPAHLDFLNDDYINIIFVGRIFPNKKHQDLLKSFYYFRKIEPRSRLIILGANHPGVRGYTAELMNLTRELNLERHVLYTGM
;
A
#
# COMPACT_ATOMS: atom_id res chain seq x y z
N MET A 1 22.94 -9.23 22.20
CA MET A 1 22.46 -9.89 20.98
C MET A 1 20.98 -9.57 20.87
N ILE A 2 20.54 -8.97 19.77
CA ILE A 2 19.12 -8.68 19.53
C ILE A 2 18.40 -10.03 19.41
N ARG A 3 17.33 -10.21 20.18
CA ARG A 3 16.57 -11.47 20.21
C ARG A 3 15.24 -11.38 19.46
N HIS A 4 14.80 -10.17 19.14
CA HIS A 4 13.46 -9.89 18.64
C HIS A 4 13.43 -8.59 17.85
N VAL A 5 12.81 -8.62 16.66
CA VAL A 5 12.62 -7.48 15.77
C VAL A 5 11.15 -7.46 15.36
N ASP A 6 10.39 -6.53 15.92
CA ASP A 6 8.96 -6.37 15.62
C ASP A 6 8.72 -5.40 14.49
N GLN A 7 7.54 -5.49 13.89
CA GLN A 7 7.13 -4.68 12.77
C GLN A 7 5.77 -4.06 13.07
N PHE A 8 5.56 -2.81 12.66
CA PHE A 8 4.26 -2.15 12.74
C PHE A 8 3.85 -1.61 11.37
N CYS A 9 2.60 -1.86 10.99
CA CYS A 9 1.94 -1.27 9.83
C CYS A 9 0.66 -0.54 10.28
N ALA A 10 0.32 0.60 9.68
CA ALA A 10 -0.92 1.31 10.01
C ALA A 10 -2.18 0.47 9.72
N GLY A 11 -2.15 -0.28 8.63
CA GLY A 11 -3.12 -1.30 8.27
C GLY A 11 -2.39 -2.55 7.78
N PHE A 12 -3.02 -3.71 7.92
CA PHE A 12 -2.53 -4.98 7.40
C PHE A 12 -3.64 -5.67 6.61
N ALA A 13 -3.32 -6.06 5.37
CA ALA A 13 -4.18 -6.84 4.50
C ALA A 13 -3.33 -7.74 3.61
N THR A 14 -3.61 -9.05 3.62
CA THR A 14 -2.91 -9.98 2.73
C THR A 14 -3.09 -9.54 1.26
N GLY A 15 -1.98 -9.46 0.52
CA GLY A 15 -1.98 -9.05 -0.89
C GLY A 15 -1.68 -7.57 -1.13
N ASP A 16 -1.66 -6.73 -0.09
CA ASP A 16 -1.12 -5.36 -0.23
C ASP A 16 0.42 -5.35 -0.15
N ALA A 17 1.04 -4.31 -0.73
CA ALA A 17 2.49 -4.22 -0.85
C ALA A 17 3.23 -4.19 0.51
N ILE A 18 2.70 -3.46 1.49
CA ILE A 18 3.36 -3.23 2.78
C ILE A 18 3.25 -4.47 3.64
N SER A 19 2.05 -5.07 3.71
CA SER A 19 1.83 -6.30 4.46
C SER A 19 2.66 -7.46 3.91
N ASN A 20 2.75 -7.57 2.58
CA ASN A 20 3.60 -8.58 1.94
C ASN A 20 5.09 -8.37 2.24
N GLU A 21 5.57 -7.12 2.23
CA GLU A 21 6.95 -6.83 2.60
C GLU A 21 7.22 -7.21 4.07
N ALA A 22 6.32 -6.84 4.99
CA ALA A 22 6.45 -7.17 6.41
C ALA A 22 6.50 -8.70 6.64
N LEU A 23 5.71 -9.47 5.88
CA LEU A 23 5.76 -10.94 5.90
C LEU A 23 7.09 -11.50 5.37
N ILE A 24 7.62 -10.92 4.29
CA ILE A 24 8.93 -11.33 3.73
C ILE A 24 10.05 -11.04 4.75
N LEU A 25 10.04 -9.86 5.37
CA LEU A 25 11.00 -9.49 6.40
C LEU A 25 10.85 -10.39 7.64
N GLN A 26 9.62 -10.71 8.04
CA GLN A 26 9.36 -11.62 9.16
C GLN A 26 9.96 -13.01 8.90
N ASP A 27 9.67 -13.62 7.75
CA ASP A 27 10.22 -14.91 7.35
C ASP A 27 11.75 -14.88 7.29
N PHE A 28 12.34 -13.83 6.70
CA PHE A 28 13.78 -13.61 6.69
C PHE A 28 14.35 -13.60 8.12
N LEU A 29 13.83 -12.75 9.01
CA LEU A 29 14.29 -12.63 10.40
C LEU A 29 14.20 -13.97 11.15
N GLN A 30 13.08 -14.69 10.99
CA GLN A 30 12.85 -15.97 11.64
C GLN A 30 13.83 -17.06 11.19
N ARG A 31 14.22 -17.07 9.90
CA ARG A 31 15.26 -17.99 9.38
C ARG A 31 16.63 -17.76 10.01
N PHE A 32 16.91 -16.55 10.49
CA PHE A 32 18.13 -16.21 11.25
C PHE A 32 17.97 -16.41 12.77
N GLY A 33 16.87 -17.02 13.22
CA GLY A 33 16.60 -17.27 14.64
C GLY A 33 16.22 -16.02 15.43
N ILE A 34 15.83 -14.94 14.74
CA ILE A 34 15.35 -13.70 15.35
C ILE A 34 13.83 -13.77 15.38
N ALA A 35 13.23 -13.66 16.58
CA ALA A 35 11.78 -13.59 16.68
C ALA A 35 11.28 -12.33 15.93
N SER A 36 10.08 -12.37 15.35
CA SER A 36 9.47 -11.19 14.75
C SER A 36 7.95 -11.29 14.74
N THR A 37 7.27 -10.28 15.31
CA THR A 37 5.81 -10.16 15.30
C THR A 37 5.40 -8.93 14.51
N ILE A 38 4.37 -9.07 13.69
CA ILE A 38 3.76 -7.96 12.96
C ILE A 38 2.57 -7.44 13.78
N TYR A 39 2.53 -6.13 13.98
CA TYR A 39 1.46 -5.41 14.65
C TYR A 39 0.76 -4.47 13.68
N SER A 40 -0.55 -4.31 13.85
CA SER A 40 -1.32 -3.33 13.09
C SER A 40 -2.44 -2.72 13.92
N GLN A 41 -2.85 -1.50 13.54
CA GLN A 41 -4.04 -0.86 14.08
C GLN A 41 -5.33 -1.35 13.40
N HIS A 42 -5.24 -1.72 12.13
CA HIS A 42 -6.39 -2.14 11.34
C HIS A 42 -6.06 -3.40 10.54
N PHE A 43 -6.87 -4.45 10.65
CA PHE A 43 -6.77 -5.67 9.85
C PHE A 43 -8.11 -6.41 9.85
N ASN A 44 -8.32 -7.26 8.85
CA ASN A 44 -9.52 -8.07 8.75
C ASN A 44 -9.38 -9.37 9.56
N GLU A 45 -10.49 -9.98 9.97
CA GLU A 45 -10.48 -11.24 10.74
C GLU A 45 -9.72 -12.36 10.03
N ASN A 46 -9.81 -12.43 8.70
CA ASN A 46 -9.08 -13.41 7.89
C ASN A 46 -7.56 -13.30 8.04
N ASP A 47 -7.04 -12.13 8.38
CA ASP A 47 -5.61 -11.86 8.55
C ASP A 47 -5.13 -12.00 10.00
N ALA A 48 -6.04 -12.23 10.96
CA ALA A 48 -5.74 -12.22 12.40
C ALA A 48 -4.74 -13.28 12.88
N HIS A 49 -4.43 -14.28 12.03
CA HIS A 49 -3.41 -15.29 12.28
C HIS A 49 -1.98 -14.85 11.90
N LEU A 50 -1.86 -13.75 11.14
CA LEU A 50 -0.58 -13.21 10.65
C LEU A 50 -0.15 -11.94 11.39
N VAL A 51 -1.10 -11.21 11.99
CA VAL A 51 -0.88 -9.91 12.60
C VAL A 51 -1.57 -9.81 13.96
N ARG A 52 -0.96 -9.07 14.89
CA ARG A 52 -1.54 -8.76 16.20
C ARG A 52 -2.02 -7.32 16.28
N HIS A 53 -2.95 -7.04 17.18
CA HIS A 53 -3.37 -5.67 17.40
C HIS A 53 -2.27 -4.88 18.13
N TYR A 54 -2.00 -3.65 17.69
CA TYR A 54 -0.88 -2.86 18.22
C TYR A 54 -0.91 -2.59 19.73
N LYS A 55 -2.10 -2.60 20.36
CA LYS A 55 -2.24 -2.51 21.83
C LYS A 55 -1.62 -3.70 22.58
N GLU A 56 -1.37 -4.81 21.90
CA GLU A 56 -0.64 -5.96 22.45
C GLU A 56 0.88 -5.76 22.41
N TYR A 57 1.39 -4.76 21.70
CA TYR A 57 2.82 -4.47 21.64
C TYR A 57 3.38 -4.20 23.04
N ARG A 58 4.57 -4.76 23.31
CA ARG A 58 5.29 -4.60 24.57
C ARG A 58 6.71 -4.17 24.25
N ASP A 59 7.02 -2.93 24.61
CA ASP A 59 8.32 -2.32 24.36
C ASP A 59 9.44 -3.00 25.16
N ASP A 60 10.52 -3.38 24.48
CA ASP A 60 11.76 -3.91 25.06
C ASP A 60 12.97 -3.10 24.57
N ARG A 61 13.80 -2.63 25.51
CA ARG A 61 15.02 -1.88 25.18
C ARG A 61 16.06 -2.67 24.38
N ASN A 62 15.93 -4.00 24.35
CA ASN A 62 16.84 -4.89 23.62
C ASN A 62 16.24 -5.39 22.29
N SER A 63 15.09 -4.86 21.87
CA SER A 63 14.46 -5.15 20.59
C SER A 63 14.62 -3.99 19.59
N ILE A 64 14.28 -4.28 18.34
CA ILE A 64 14.11 -3.29 17.28
C ILE A 64 12.64 -3.30 16.87
N LEU A 65 12.09 -2.11 16.61
CA LEU A 65 10.81 -1.93 15.95
C LEU A 65 11.04 -1.34 14.55
N ILE A 66 10.55 -2.05 13.53
CA ILE A 66 10.45 -1.55 12.16
C ILE A 66 9.05 -0.93 11.99
N TYR A 67 8.99 0.38 11.77
CA TYR A 67 7.74 1.09 11.53
C TYR A 67 7.57 1.35 10.04
N HIS A 68 6.61 0.67 9.41
CA HIS A 68 6.25 0.85 8.01
C HIS A 68 5.27 2.04 7.89
N HIS A 69 5.78 3.18 7.45
CA HIS A 69 5.01 4.41 7.32
C HIS A 69 4.40 4.56 5.93
N SER A 70 3.06 4.63 5.88
CA SER A 70 2.30 4.90 4.65
C SER A 70 1.04 5.75 4.87
N PHE A 71 0.57 5.82 6.11
CA PHE A 71 -0.61 6.56 6.51
C PHE A 71 -0.58 6.86 8.02
N TYR A 72 -1.55 7.66 8.48
CA TYR A 72 -1.73 7.91 9.90
C TYR A 72 -1.94 6.62 10.70
N SER A 73 -1.34 6.54 11.87
CA SER A 73 -1.73 5.62 12.93
C SER A 73 -1.63 6.33 14.28
N ASP A 74 -2.41 5.90 15.27
CA ASP A 74 -2.29 6.41 16.64
C ASP A 74 -0.97 5.96 17.28
N PHE A 75 -0.36 4.89 16.77
CA PHE A 75 0.92 4.39 17.22
C PHE A 75 2.09 5.30 16.83
N LEU A 76 1.98 6.07 15.74
CA LEU A 76 3.00 7.03 15.31
C LEU A 76 3.40 8.00 16.44
N LYS A 77 2.41 8.48 17.21
CA LYS A 77 2.62 9.40 18.36
C LYS A 77 3.34 8.73 19.53
N GLN A 78 3.33 7.40 19.59
CA GLN A 78 3.92 6.61 20.68
C GLN A 78 5.39 6.30 20.44
N LEU A 79 5.86 6.34 19.18
CA LEU A 79 7.21 5.95 18.80
C LEU A 79 8.30 6.67 19.59
N LYS A 80 8.11 7.98 19.86
CA LYS A 80 9.07 8.79 20.63
C LYS A 80 9.26 8.37 22.08
N TYR A 81 8.34 7.59 22.63
CA TYR A 81 8.37 7.13 24.03
C TYR A 81 8.88 5.69 24.17
N LEU A 82 9.17 5.01 23.06
CA LEU A 82 9.68 3.64 23.08
C LEU A 82 11.15 3.60 23.48
N ARG A 83 11.55 2.53 24.16
CA ARG A 83 12.95 2.27 24.54
C ARG A 83 13.66 1.38 23.52
N SER A 84 12.90 0.64 22.71
CA SER A 84 13.37 -0.10 21.56
C SER A 84 14.02 0.82 20.54
N ARG A 85 14.98 0.29 19.77
CA ARG A 85 15.50 0.99 18.59
C ARG A 85 14.43 1.01 17.51
N ARG A 86 14.36 2.08 16.73
CA ARG A 86 13.30 2.32 15.76
C ARG A 86 13.87 2.49 14.36
N ILE A 87 13.38 1.71 13.42
CA ILE A 87 13.70 1.83 12.00
C ILE A 87 12.45 2.35 11.30
N LEU A 88 12.55 3.45 10.55
CA LEU A 88 11.49 3.88 9.64
C LEU A 88 11.66 3.18 8.30
N VAL A 89 10.62 2.56 7.77
CA VAL A 89 10.53 2.17 6.35
C VAL A 89 9.42 3.00 5.71
N PHE A 90 9.76 3.84 4.75
CA PHE A 90 8.85 4.82 4.16
C PHE A 90 8.29 4.39 2.79
N HIS A 91 6.98 4.17 2.75
CA HIS A 91 6.22 3.52 1.67
C HIS A 91 5.51 4.47 0.69
N ASN A 92 5.84 5.75 0.74
CA ASN A 92 5.17 6.84 0.02
C ASN A 92 3.82 7.21 0.66
N MET A 93 3.48 8.49 0.61
CA MET A 93 2.21 9.02 1.12
C MET A 93 1.42 9.61 -0.03
N THR A 94 0.12 9.34 -0.07
CA THR A 94 -0.73 9.95 -1.09
C THR A 94 -0.79 11.46 -0.88
N PRO A 95 -0.46 12.29 -1.90
CA PRO A 95 -0.59 13.73 -1.76
C PRO A 95 -2.05 14.14 -1.48
N PRO A 96 -2.32 14.99 -0.47
CA PRO A 96 -3.66 15.33 -0.02
C PRO A 96 -4.58 15.90 -1.11
N GLU A 97 -4.02 16.64 -2.07
CA GLU A 97 -4.72 17.31 -3.16
C GLU A 97 -5.44 16.33 -4.10
N TYR A 98 -4.96 15.09 -4.22
CA TYR A 98 -5.68 14.07 -4.97
C TYR A 98 -6.97 13.64 -4.27
N VAL A 99 -6.99 13.66 -2.95
CA VAL A 99 -8.10 13.14 -2.14
C VAL A 99 -9.07 14.24 -1.74
N GLN A 100 -8.59 15.47 -1.58
CA GLN A 100 -9.36 16.63 -1.10
C GLN A 100 -10.70 16.86 -1.82
N PRO A 101 -10.84 16.70 -3.15
CA PRO A 101 -12.13 16.86 -3.82
C PRO A 101 -13.18 15.82 -3.42
N TYR A 102 -12.75 14.67 -2.92
CA TYR A 102 -13.60 13.51 -2.64
C TYR A 102 -13.79 13.26 -1.15
N ASN A 103 -12.78 13.58 -0.34
CA ASN A 103 -12.82 13.40 1.11
C ASN A 103 -11.87 14.38 1.80
N ARG A 104 -12.47 15.40 2.43
CA ARG A 104 -11.73 16.42 3.16
C ARG A 104 -11.04 15.87 4.41
N GLU A 105 -11.69 14.97 5.15
CA GLU A 105 -11.17 14.39 6.38
C GLU A 105 -9.90 13.56 6.12
N ILE A 106 -9.91 12.69 5.11
CA ILE A 106 -8.73 11.90 4.73
C ILE A 106 -7.61 12.84 4.26
N ALA A 107 -7.92 13.87 3.48
CA ALA A 107 -6.92 14.85 3.04
C ALA A 107 -6.30 15.64 4.21
N GLU A 108 -7.11 16.02 5.21
CA GLU A 108 -6.61 16.66 6.44
C GLU A 108 -5.75 15.70 7.27
N GLN A 109 -6.13 14.42 7.35
CA GLN A 109 -5.34 13.39 8.02
C GLN A 109 -3.99 13.14 7.32
N LEU A 110 -3.95 13.15 5.98
CA LEU A 110 -2.71 13.05 5.20
C LEU A 110 -1.78 14.25 5.47
N ARG A 111 -2.33 15.47 5.47
CA ARG A 111 -1.57 16.69 5.84
C ARG A 111 -1.02 16.59 7.25
N TYR A 112 -1.90 16.30 8.21
CA TYR A 112 -1.53 16.18 9.61
C TYR A 112 -0.44 15.13 9.84
N THR A 113 -0.51 14.00 9.14
CA THR A 113 0.48 12.92 9.25
C THR A 113 1.83 13.35 8.70
N ARG A 114 1.85 14.07 7.57
CA ARG A 114 3.08 14.62 6.99
C ARG A 114 3.71 15.67 7.92
N ASP A 115 2.89 16.57 8.46
CA ASP A 115 3.34 17.57 9.43
C ASP A 115 3.90 16.90 10.69
N LEU A 116 3.21 15.90 11.23
CA LEU A 116 3.67 15.14 12.40
C LEU A 116 5.00 14.44 12.10
N LEU A 117 5.14 13.79 10.94
CA LEU A 117 6.37 13.09 10.55
C LEU A 117 7.56 14.06 10.45
N SER A 118 7.35 15.29 9.98
CA SER A 118 8.42 16.31 9.89
C SER A 118 9.02 16.70 11.25
N LEU A 119 8.30 16.43 12.35
CA LEU A 119 8.75 16.71 13.71
C LEU A 119 9.49 15.53 14.36
N MET A 120 9.67 14.42 13.64
CA MET A 120 10.16 13.13 14.17
C MET A 120 11.57 12.77 13.66
N ASN A 121 12.37 13.76 13.22
CA ASN A 121 13.72 13.54 12.70
C ASN A 121 14.64 12.79 13.68
N ASP A 122 14.49 13.03 14.99
CA ASP A 122 15.29 12.41 16.06
C ASP A 122 14.63 11.16 16.69
N ASP A 123 13.47 10.75 16.18
CA ASP A 123 12.70 9.63 16.75
C ASP A 123 13.05 8.26 16.12
N PHE A 124 13.96 8.23 15.14
CA PHE A 124 14.36 7.00 14.43
C PHE A 124 15.87 6.81 14.46
N ASP A 125 16.30 5.57 14.70
CA ASP A 125 17.71 5.16 14.72
C ASP A 125 18.25 4.82 13.32
N ALA A 126 17.35 4.47 12.38
CA ALA A 126 17.66 4.25 10.97
C ALA A 126 16.46 4.61 10.09
N LEU A 127 16.74 5.03 8.87
CA LEU A 127 15.75 5.52 7.91
C LEU A 127 15.94 4.78 6.58
N VAL A 128 14.88 4.12 6.13
CA VAL A 128 14.86 3.35 4.89
C VAL A 128 13.71 3.86 4.02
N ALA A 129 14.00 4.07 2.75
CA ALA A 129 13.02 4.44 1.75
C ALA A 129 13.00 3.41 0.62
N ASP A 130 11.81 3.14 0.07
CA ASP A 130 11.66 2.13 -0.98
C ASP A 130 12.30 2.53 -2.31
N SER A 131 12.59 3.81 -2.49
CA SER A 131 13.12 4.36 -3.73
C SER A 131 13.81 5.70 -3.50
N HIS A 132 14.55 6.18 -4.50
CA HIS A 132 15.08 7.54 -4.47
C HIS A 132 13.98 8.61 -4.46
N TYR A 133 12.80 8.33 -5.03
CA TYR A 133 11.65 9.23 -4.94
C TYR A 133 11.17 9.35 -3.49
N ASN A 134 11.01 8.21 -2.82
CA ASN A 134 10.62 8.14 -1.41
C ASN A 134 11.68 8.78 -0.49
N ALA A 135 12.96 8.60 -0.81
CA ALA A 135 14.05 9.24 -0.07
C ALA A 135 13.99 10.76 -0.22
N HIS A 136 13.71 11.27 -1.42
CA HIS A 136 13.53 12.69 -1.66
C HIS A 136 12.37 13.28 -0.85
N ASP A 137 11.23 12.58 -0.79
CA ASP A 137 10.10 12.99 0.06
C ASP A 137 10.50 13.13 1.55
N LEU A 138 11.35 12.22 2.06
CA LEU A 138 11.87 12.31 3.43
C LEU A 138 12.87 13.47 3.59
N GLU A 139 13.74 13.71 2.60
CA GLU A 139 14.67 14.84 2.61
C GLU A 139 13.93 16.18 2.68
N GLU A 140 12.82 16.34 1.95
CA GLU A 140 11.96 17.53 2.02
C GLU A 140 11.36 17.73 3.41
N LEU A 141 11.16 16.66 4.19
CA LEU A 141 10.69 16.71 5.58
C LEU A 141 11.83 16.94 6.59
N GLY A 142 13.06 17.07 6.12
CA GLY A 142 14.25 17.37 6.94
C GLY A 142 15.06 16.15 7.37
N PHE A 143 14.64 14.94 6.99
CA PHE A 143 15.39 13.72 7.30
C PHE A 143 16.73 13.68 6.53
N ARG A 144 17.70 12.97 7.11
CA ARG A 144 19.07 12.83 6.58
C ARG A 144 19.55 11.39 6.79
N ASN A 145 20.57 10.97 6.04
CA ASN A 145 21.14 9.61 6.13
C ASN A 145 20.09 8.52 5.86
N ILE A 146 19.40 8.64 4.72
CA ILE A 146 18.33 7.72 4.31
C ILE A 146 18.94 6.66 3.38
N ASP A 147 18.77 5.39 3.74
CA ASP A 147 19.12 4.27 2.88
C ASP A 147 17.98 3.96 1.92
N VAL A 148 18.32 3.56 0.69
CA VAL A 148 17.32 3.13 -0.31
C VAL A 148 17.32 1.61 -0.39
N MET A 149 16.18 1.00 -0.09
CA MET A 149 15.95 -0.45 -0.18
C MET A 149 14.64 -0.70 -0.93
N PRO A 150 14.69 -1.14 -2.20
CA PRO A 150 13.48 -1.45 -2.96
C PRO A 150 12.61 -2.52 -2.28
N VAL A 151 11.29 -2.37 -2.39
CA VAL A 151 10.31 -3.31 -1.85
C VAL A 151 10.62 -4.73 -2.32
N ALA A 152 10.71 -5.64 -1.36
CA ALA A 152 10.96 -7.05 -1.65
C ALA A 152 9.75 -7.71 -2.32
N ILE A 153 9.98 -8.43 -3.43
CA ILE A 153 8.94 -9.17 -4.15
C ILE A 153 9.24 -10.66 -4.06
N ASN A 154 8.28 -11.43 -3.55
CA ASN A 154 8.37 -12.89 -3.57
C ASN A 154 7.66 -13.48 -4.81
N TYR A 155 8.45 -13.80 -5.84
CA TYR A 155 7.97 -14.40 -7.09
C TYR A 155 7.51 -15.87 -6.96
N SER A 156 7.79 -16.55 -5.83
CA SER A 156 7.38 -17.95 -5.64
C SER A 156 5.86 -18.13 -5.65
N ASN A 157 5.12 -17.08 -5.28
CA ASN A 157 3.67 -17.09 -5.22
C ASN A 157 3.02 -17.10 -6.63
N TRP A 158 3.74 -16.62 -7.65
CA TRP A 158 3.22 -16.58 -9.03
C TRP A 158 3.63 -17.81 -9.85
N SER A 159 4.75 -18.45 -9.51
CA SER A 159 5.26 -19.61 -10.24
C SER A 159 4.53 -20.92 -9.92
N ASN A 160 3.87 -21.00 -8.76
CA ASN A 160 3.21 -22.23 -8.29
C ASN A 160 1.68 -22.18 -8.32
N GLY A 161 1.08 -21.04 -8.70
CA GLY A 161 -0.37 -20.90 -8.78
C GLY A 161 -0.91 -21.61 -10.03
N GLN A 162 -1.91 -22.48 -9.86
CA GLN A 162 -2.69 -22.95 -11.00
C GLN A 162 -3.72 -21.87 -11.37
N PRO A 163 -3.76 -21.41 -12.64
CA PRO A 163 -4.77 -20.46 -13.08
C PRO A 163 -6.16 -21.09 -12.94
N ASP A 164 -7.12 -20.29 -12.48
CA ASP A 164 -8.53 -20.70 -12.41
C ASP A 164 -9.03 -20.97 -13.84
N PRO A 165 -9.52 -22.19 -14.15
CA PRO A 165 -10.05 -22.52 -15.47
C PRO A 165 -11.13 -21.54 -15.95
N ALA A 166 -11.99 -21.04 -15.06
CA ALA A 166 -13.03 -20.09 -15.43
C ALA A 166 -12.46 -18.75 -15.90
N HIS A 167 -11.35 -18.30 -15.32
CA HIS A 167 -10.66 -17.10 -15.78
C HIS A 167 -9.96 -17.33 -17.13
N LEU A 168 -9.37 -18.51 -17.33
CA LEU A 168 -8.76 -18.84 -18.62
C LEU A 168 -9.81 -18.85 -19.73
N ASP A 169 -10.96 -19.47 -19.50
CA ASP A 169 -12.05 -19.50 -20.47
C ASP A 169 -12.57 -18.09 -20.79
N PHE A 170 -12.73 -17.24 -19.77
CA PHE A 170 -13.14 -15.84 -19.95
C PHE A 170 -12.14 -15.00 -20.78
N LEU A 171 -10.84 -15.30 -20.67
CA LEU A 171 -9.78 -14.59 -21.37
C LEU A 171 -9.51 -15.17 -22.77
N ASN A 172 -10.07 -16.33 -23.09
CA ASN A 172 -9.83 -17.08 -24.33
C ASN A 172 -10.86 -16.75 -25.44
N ASP A 173 -10.99 -15.47 -25.81
CA ASP A 173 -11.97 -14.99 -26.80
C ASP A 173 -11.41 -13.96 -27.82
N ASP A 174 -10.11 -14.04 -28.09
CA ASP A 174 -9.29 -13.16 -28.94
C ASP A 174 -9.30 -11.67 -28.58
N TYR A 175 -9.77 -11.28 -27.39
CA TYR A 175 -9.63 -9.90 -26.94
C TYR A 175 -8.21 -9.63 -26.44
N ILE A 176 -7.69 -8.45 -26.79
CA ILE A 176 -6.54 -7.88 -26.09
C ILE A 176 -6.99 -7.42 -24.70
N ASN A 177 -6.36 -8.01 -23.68
CA ASN A 177 -6.61 -7.69 -22.27
C ASN A 177 -5.58 -6.68 -21.78
N ILE A 178 -6.04 -5.46 -21.44
CA ILE A 178 -5.24 -4.48 -20.70
C ILE A 178 -5.60 -4.60 -19.23
N ILE A 179 -4.61 -4.86 -18.37
CA ILE A 179 -4.84 -5.07 -16.95
C ILE A 179 -4.22 -3.91 -16.16
N PHE A 180 -5.00 -3.33 -15.26
CA PHE A 180 -4.51 -2.42 -14.23
C PHE A 180 -4.70 -3.09 -12.87
N VAL A 181 -3.65 -3.11 -12.05
CA VAL A 181 -3.69 -3.66 -10.69
C VAL A 181 -3.39 -2.57 -9.67
N GLY A 182 -4.35 -2.32 -8.79
CA GLY A 182 -4.22 -1.32 -7.73
C GLY A 182 -5.58 -0.88 -7.21
N ARG A 183 -5.61 -0.43 -5.95
CA ARG A 183 -6.83 0.12 -5.34
C ARG A 183 -7.39 1.27 -6.19
N ILE A 184 -8.72 1.34 -6.27
CA ILE A 184 -9.41 2.43 -6.94
C ILE A 184 -9.36 3.67 -6.04
N PHE A 185 -8.35 4.51 -6.27
CA PHE A 185 -8.05 5.70 -5.47
C PHE A 185 -7.60 6.88 -6.35
N PRO A 186 -7.89 8.15 -5.98
CA PRO A 186 -7.71 9.30 -6.88
C PRO A 186 -6.29 9.53 -7.42
N ASN A 187 -5.26 9.25 -6.63
CA ASN A 187 -3.87 9.43 -7.04
C ASN A 187 -3.43 8.45 -8.14
N LYS A 188 -4.18 7.37 -8.37
CA LYS A 188 -3.90 6.38 -9.41
C LYS A 188 -4.41 6.78 -10.79
N LYS A 189 -5.13 7.91 -10.90
CA LYS A 189 -5.54 8.52 -12.18
C LYS A 189 -6.30 7.56 -13.10
N HIS A 190 -7.24 6.79 -12.56
CA HIS A 190 -8.08 5.87 -13.33
C HIS A 190 -8.85 6.57 -14.47
N GLN A 191 -9.18 7.86 -14.31
CA GLN A 191 -9.78 8.67 -15.39
C GLN A 191 -8.87 8.79 -16.61
N ASP A 192 -7.55 8.86 -16.42
CA ASP A 192 -6.59 8.95 -17.51
C ASP A 192 -6.36 7.58 -18.15
N LEU A 193 -6.42 6.51 -17.34
CA LEU A 193 -6.47 5.13 -17.83
C LEU A 193 -7.71 4.89 -18.73
N LEU A 194 -8.90 5.31 -18.29
CA LEU A 194 -10.14 5.19 -19.08
C LEU A 194 -10.07 5.98 -20.39
N LYS A 195 -9.57 7.21 -20.35
CA LYS A 195 -9.39 8.04 -21.56
C LYS A 195 -8.38 7.43 -22.52
N SER A 196 -7.24 6.95 -22.00
CA SER A 196 -6.22 6.25 -22.78
C SER A 196 -6.81 5.01 -23.45
N PHE A 197 -7.57 4.21 -22.70
CA PHE A 197 -8.22 3.01 -23.22
C PHE A 197 -9.28 3.34 -24.29
N TYR A 198 -10.07 4.40 -24.11
CA TYR A 198 -11.03 4.86 -25.12
C TYR A 198 -10.36 5.12 -26.47
N TYR A 199 -9.18 5.78 -26.48
CA TYR A 199 -8.44 5.99 -27.72
C TYR A 199 -7.78 4.72 -28.24
N PHE A 200 -7.22 3.89 -27.37
CA PHE A 200 -6.65 2.59 -27.76
C PHE A 200 -7.67 1.74 -28.50
N ARG A 201 -8.92 1.71 -28.03
CA ARG A 201 -9.99 0.91 -28.64
C ARG A 201 -10.38 1.35 -30.06
N LYS A 202 -10.05 2.59 -30.45
CA LYS A 202 -10.22 3.06 -31.84
C LYS A 202 -9.19 2.42 -32.79
N ILE A 203 -8.05 2.02 -32.25
CA ILE A 203 -6.98 1.31 -32.97
C ILE A 203 -7.23 -0.19 -32.89
N GLU A 204 -7.61 -0.69 -31.71
CA GLU A 204 -7.89 -2.10 -31.44
C GLU A 204 -9.31 -2.30 -30.86
N PRO A 205 -10.33 -2.50 -31.72
CA PRO A 205 -11.72 -2.64 -31.28
C PRO A 205 -11.98 -3.90 -30.43
N ARG A 206 -11.19 -4.97 -30.61
CA ARG A 206 -11.28 -6.21 -29.81
C ARG A 206 -10.35 -6.11 -28.60
N SER A 207 -10.59 -5.11 -27.77
CA SER A 207 -9.86 -4.92 -26.51
C SER A 207 -10.81 -4.70 -25.33
N ARG A 208 -10.34 -5.08 -24.14
CA ARG A 208 -10.98 -4.83 -22.85
C ARG A 208 -9.97 -4.31 -21.83
N LEU A 209 -10.45 -3.47 -20.91
CA LEU A 209 -9.69 -3.01 -19.76
C LEU A 209 -10.21 -3.72 -18.51
N ILE A 210 -9.33 -4.36 -17.76
CA ILE A 210 -9.63 -5.06 -16.51
C ILE A 210 -8.95 -4.29 -15.38
N ILE A 211 -9.75 -3.73 -14.46
CA ILE A 211 -9.28 -2.98 -13.31
C ILE A 211 -9.44 -3.86 -12.08
N LEU A 212 -8.30 -4.38 -11.60
CA LEU A 212 -8.16 -5.25 -10.45
C LEU A 212 -7.80 -4.43 -9.21
N GLY A 213 -8.76 -4.25 -8.31
CA GLY A 213 -8.53 -3.62 -7.03
C GLY A 213 -9.79 -3.12 -6.36
N ALA A 214 -9.77 -3.11 -5.02
CA ALA A 214 -10.91 -2.69 -4.23
C ALA A 214 -11.15 -1.17 -4.31
N ASN A 215 -12.43 -0.80 -4.28
CA ASN A 215 -12.86 0.56 -3.97
C ASN A 215 -12.54 0.93 -2.52
N HIS A 216 -12.19 2.19 -2.29
CA HIS A 216 -12.03 2.72 -0.94
C HIS A 216 -13.30 3.50 -0.52
N PRO A 217 -13.99 3.12 0.58
CA PRO A 217 -15.27 3.71 0.95
C PRO A 217 -15.18 5.22 1.26
N GLY A 218 -14.00 5.68 1.66
CA GLY A 218 -13.72 7.09 1.87
C GLY A 218 -13.77 7.95 0.61
N VAL A 219 -13.74 7.40 -0.60
CA VAL A 219 -13.69 8.18 -1.86
C VAL A 219 -14.78 7.76 -2.86
N ARG A 220 -15.97 7.38 -2.36
CA ARG A 220 -17.12 6.97 -3.21
C ARG A 220 -17.46 7.97 -4.33
N GLY A 221 -17.26 9.27 -4.09
CA GLY A 221 -17.45 10.30 -5.12
C GLY A 221 -16.54 10.10 -6.34
N TYR A 222 -15.29 9.68 -6.12
CA TYR A 222 -14.36 9.35 -7.20
C TYR A 222 -14.82 8.12 -7.98
N THR A 223 -15.24 7.07 -7.29
CA THR A 223 -15.80 5.87 -7.94
C THR A 223 -17.01 6.23 -8.82
N ALA A 224 -17.92 7.07 -8.31
CA ALA A 224 -19.08 7.53 -9.09
C ALA A 224 -18.67 8.34 -10.32
N GLU A 225 -17.64 9.19 -10.22
CA GLU A 225 -17.06 9.93 -11.34
C GLU A 225 -16.51 8.98 -12.42
N LEU A 226 -15.78 7.93 -12.02
CA LEU A 226 -15.27 6.93 -12.97
C LEU A 226 -16.38 6.15 -13.66
N MET A 227 -17.45 5.82 -12.93
CA MET A 227 -18.64 5.18 -13.51
C MET A 227 -19.31 6.09 -14.54
N ASN A 228 -19.50 7.38 -14.21
CA ASN A 228 -20.06 8.36 -15.15
C ASN A 228 -19.18 8.49 -16.40
N LEU A 229 -17.87 8.64 -16.23
CA LEU A 229 -16.93 8.74 -17.35
C LEU A 229 -16.95 7.49 -18.24
N THR A 230 -17.04 6.30 -17.65
CA THR A 230 -17.16 5.04 -18.40
C THR A 230 -18.41 5.02 -19.28
N ARG A 231 -19.54 5.54 -18.78
CA ARG A 231 -20.79 5.69 -19.55
C ARG A 231 -20.66 6.73 -20.66
N GLU A 232 -20.12 7.90 -20.34
CA GLU A 232 -19.91 9.00 -21.31
C GLU A 232 -19.03 8.55 -22.49
N LEU A 233 -18.03 7.72 -22.21
CA LEU A 233 -17.13 7.15 -23.23
C LEU A 233 -17.70 5.89 -23.92
N ASN A 234 -18.90 5.42 -23.56
CA ASN A 234 -19.53 4.19 -24.04
C ASN A 234 -18.64 2.94 -23.86
N LEU A 235 -18.00 2.83 -22.69
CA LEU A 235 -17.04 1.77 -22.37
C LEU A 235 -17.59 0.70 -21.43
N GLU A 236 -18.85 0.75 -21.03
CA GLU A 236 -19.46 -0.12 -20.00
C GLU A 236 -19.32 -1.62 -20.30
N ARG A 237 -19.32 -2.01 -21.58
CA ARG A 237 -19.16 -3.40 -22.01
C ARG A 237 -17.71 -3.83 -22.21
N HIS A 238 -16.76 -2.91 -22.00
CA HIS A 238 -15.35 -3.07 -22.34
C HIS A 238 -14.42 -2.76 -21.16
N VAL A 239 -14.96 -2.29 -20.04
CA VAL A 239 -14.23 -2.09 -18.79
C VAL A 239 -14.84 -3.00 -17.73
N LEU A 240 -14.03 -3.94 -17.24
CA LEU A 240 -14.39 -4.80 -16.13
C LEU A 240 -13.74 -4.27 -14.86
N TYR A 241 -14.56 -3.99 -13.85
CA TYR A 241 -14.09 -3.71 -12.51
C TYR A 241 -14.35 -4.90 -11.60
N THR A 242 -13.32 -5.42 -10.94
CA THR A 242 -13.46 -6.63 -10.10
C THR A 242 -13.61 -6.34 -8.61
N GLY A 243 -13.35 -5.11 -8.18
CA GLY A 243 -13.46 -4.68 -6.78
C GLY A 243 -14.42 -3.51 -6.56
N MET A 244 -15.40 -3.36 -7.45
CA MET A 244 -16.48 -2.37 -7.33
C MET A 244 -17.77 -2.94 -6.77
#